data_AF-A0A518BBI1-F1
#
_entry.id   AF-A0A518BBI1-F1
#
_cell.length_a   1.000
_cell.length_b   1.000
_cell.length_c   1.000
_cell.angle_alpha   90.00
_cell.angle_beta   90.00
_cell.angle_gamma   90.00
#
_symmetry.space_group_name_H-M   'P 1'
#
loop_
_entity.id
_entity.type
_entity.pdbx_description
1 polymer ?
#
loop_
_entity_poly.entity_id
_entity_poly.type
_entity_poly.pdbx_seq_one_letter_code
_entity_poly.pdbx_strand_id
1 'polypeptide(L)'
;MAKLTFPYTMYCPSCKAPLKIKSPKSIGKRIPCPRCDRKIDVVTPDEDGNIPYGVQAMSEDAANEEEERKKQERREERRQHRLEQEEKRKKARKAAIKHWSGVLWLLLLLSAGIGIFVYFVILKPPPEEEESKEARRPAIYWEAGSEVDADVPLSRGTTAT
;
A
#
# COMPACT_ATOMS: atom_id res chain seq x y z
N MET A 1 7.66 68.47 -8.55
CA MET A 1 7.15 67.54 -7.50
C MET A 1 5.72 67.94 -7.14
N ALA A 2 4.79 67.64 -8.03
CA ALA A 2 3.36 67.78 -7.72
C ALA A 2 2.99 66.92 -6.50
N LYS A 3 2.36 67.53 -5.49
CA LYS A 3 1.78 66.79 -4.37
C LYS A 3 0.53 66.07 -4.88
N LEU A 4 0.61 64.75 -5.07
CA LEU A 4 -0.56 63.92 -5.32
C LEU A 4 -1.48 63.97 -4.11
N THR A 5 -2.67 64.56 -4.26
CA THR A 5 -3.70 64.59 -3.21
C THR A 5 -4.47 63.28 -3.22
N PHE A 6 -4.31 62.48 -2.16
CA PHE A 6 -5.08 61.26 -1.92
C PHE A 6 -6.36 61.60 -1.13
N PRO A 7 -7.51 60.94 -1.41
CA PRO A 7 -7.72 59.77 -2.28
C PRO A 7 -7.94 60.11 -3.76
N TYR A 8 -7.40 59.29 -4.67
CA TYR A 8 -7.64 59.39 -6.12
C TYR A 8 -8.49 58.22 -6.63
N THR A 9 -9.34 58.49 -7.62
CA THR A 9 -10.24 57.51 -8.26
C THR A 9 -9.84 57.25 -9.69
N MET A 10 -9.64 55.98 -10.05
CA MET A 10 -9.42 55.52 -11.43
C MET A 10 -10.45 54.47 -11.83
N TYR A 11 -10.65 54.25 -13.12
CA TYR A 11 -11.58 53.23 -13.62
C TYR A 11 -10.83 51.97 -14.04
N CYS A 12 -11.36 50.80 -13.71
CA CYS A 12 -10.82 49.53 -14.19
C CYS A 12 -11.01 49.41 -15.72
N PRO A 13 -9.97 49.08 -16.50
CA PRO A 13 -10.07 48.98 -17.96
C PRO A 13 -10.97 47.82 -18.42
N SER A 14 -11.15 46.78 -17.59
CA SER A 14 -11.94 45.60 -17.98
C SER A 14 -13.42 45.69 -17.60
N CYS A 15 -13.75 46.18 -16.40
CA CYS A 15 -15.13 46.21 -15.91
C CYS A 15 -15.70 47.62 -15.69
N LYS A 16 -14.91 48.66 -15.95
CA LYS A 16 -15.27 50.08 -15.75
C LYS A 16 -15.70 50.44 -14.32
N ALA A 17 -15.41 49.58 -13.34
CA ALA A 17 -15.70 49.88 -11.94
C ALA A 17 -14.72 50.95 -11.41
N PRO A 18 -15.20 51.92 -10.62
CA PRO A 18 -14.33 52.91 -9.99
C PRO A 18 -13.52 52.27 -8.85
N LEU A 19 -12.20 52.35 -8.92
CA LEU A 19 -11.26 52.00 -7.84
C LEU A 19 -10.83 53.27 -7.10
N LYS A 20 -10.96 53.25 -5.77
CA LYS A 20 -10.45 54.29 -4.86
C LYS A 20 -9.09 53.85 -4.30
N ILE A 21 -8.04 54.58 -4.62
CA ILE A 21 -6.70 54.34 -4.07
C ILE A 21 -6.52 55.24 -2.85
N LYS A 22 -6.42 54.61 -1.67
CA LYS A 22 -6.30 55.31 -0.38
C LYS A 22 -4.86 55.61 0.03
N SER A 23 -3.89 54.85 -0.48
CA SER A 23 -2.49 54.93 -0.05
C SER A 23 -1.55 55.31 -1.19
N PRO A 24 -0.56 56.19 -0.97
CA PRO A 24 0.49 56.47 -1.94
C PRO A 24 1.41 55.27 -2.22
N LYS A 25 1.51 54.33 -1.27
CA LYS A 25 2.38 53.14 -1.35
C LYS A 25 1.94 52.10 -2.38
N SER A 26 0.79 52.29 -3.03
CA SER A 26 0.26 51.39 -4.06
C SER A 26 0.53 51.88 -5.48
N ILE A 27 1.15 53.04 -5.64
CA ILE A 27 1.70 53.48 -6.94
C ILE A 27 2.81 52.51 -7.35
N GLY A 28 2.79 52.07 -8.61
CA GLY A 28 3.73 51.09 -9.14
C GLY A 28 3.49 49.65 -8.69
N LYS A 29 2.37 49.37 -8.00
CA LYS A 29 1.97 48.01 -7.60
C LYS A 29 0.75 47.54 -8.38
N ARG A 30 0.68 46.23 -8.61
CA ARG A 30 -0.48 45.53 -9.13
C ARG A 30 -1.53 45.36 -8.04
N ILE A 31 -2.69 45.99 -8.22
CA ILE A 31 -3.82 45.88 -7.27
C ILE A 31 -4.95 45.08 -7.95
N PRO A 32 -5.57 44.09 -7.28
CA PRO A 32 -6.73 43.39 -7.83
C PRO A 32 -7.98 44.29 -7.83
N CYS A 33 -8.75 44.24 -8.91
CA CYS A 33 -10.04 44.93 -9.01
C CYS A 33 -11.11 44.22 -8.14
N PRO A 34 -11.86 44.93 -7.27
CA PRO A 34 -12.85 44.31 -6.39
C PRO A 34 -14.10 43.76 -7.11
N ARG A 35 -14.27 44.04 -8.42
CA ARG A 35 -15.39 43.51 -9.22
C ARG A 35 -15.02 42.32 -10.11
N CYS A 36 -13.78 42.24 -10.58
CA CYS A 36 -13.38 41.25 -11.60
C CYS A 36 -12.05 40.55 -11.31
N ASP A 37 -11.40 40.82 -10.17
CA ASP A 37 -10.12 40.26 -9.71
C ASP A 37 -8.91 40.42 -10.66
N ARG A 38 -9.07 41.09 -11.80
CA ARG A 38 -7.94 41.41 -12.68
C ARG A 38 -6.98 42.37 -11.98
N LYS A 39 -5.69 42.06 -12.11
CA LYS A 39 -4.60 42.87 -11.60
C LYS A 39 -4.41 44.08 -12.52
N ILE A 40 -4.43 45.28 -11.95
CA ILE A 40 -4.26 46.53 -12.68
C ILE A 40 -2.95 47.19 -12.20
N ASP A 41 -2.10 47.60 -13.14
CA ASP A 41 -0.91 48.39 -12.86
C ASP A 41 -1.30 49.85 -12.58
N VAL A 42 -0.98 50.34 -11.38
CA VAL A 42 -1.26 51.74 -11.00
C VAL A 42 -0.10 52.62 -11.44
N VAL A 43 -0.29 53.32 -12.56
CA VAL A 43 0.64 54.31 -13.10
C VAL A 43 0.29 55.69 -12.54
N THR A 44 1.30 56.45 -12.11
CA THR A 44 1.12 57.87 -11.75
C THR A 44 0.87 58.68 -13.02
N PRO A 45 -0.16 59.55 -13.06
CA PRO A 45 -0.28 60.49 -14.15
C PRO A 45 0.96 61.41 -14.18
N ASP A 46 1.50 61.64 -15.37
CA ASP A 46 2.61 62.59 -15.56
C ASP A 46 2.15 64.03 -15.23
N GLU A 47 3.08 64.97 -15.04
CA GLU A 47 2.77 66.36 -14.61
C GLU A 47 1.78 67.09 -15.55
N ASP A 48 1.62 66.60 -16.79
CA ASP A 48 0.66 67.09 -17.79
C ASP A 48 -0.73 66.41 -17.75
N GLY A 49 -0.99 65.54 -16.76
CA GLY A 49 -2.27 64.84 -16.61
C GLY A 49 -2.57 63.82 -17.72
N ASN A 50 -1.59 63.53 -18.58
CA ASN A 50 -1.74 62.58 -19.67
C ASN A 50 -1.39 61.17 -19.17
N ILE A 51 -2.35 60.25 -19.27
CA ILE A 51 -2.14 58.85 -18.90
C ILE A 51 -1.80 58.11 -20.20
N PRO A 52 -0.54 57.67 -20.43
CA PRO A 52 -0.21 56.87 -21.59
C PRO A 52 -0.88 55.50 -21.46
N TYR A 53 -2.12 55.40 -21.93
CA TYR A 53 -2.81 54.12 -22.13
C TYR A 53 -2.23 53.45 -23.37
N GLY A 54 -1.16 52.70 -23.18
CA GLY A 54 -0.60 51.87 -24.24
C GLY A 54 0.64 51.19 -23.71
N VAL A 55 0.87 49.95 -24.15
CA VAL A 55 2.02 49.10 -23.82
C VAL A 55 1.82 48.23 -22.58
N GLN A 56 1.15 47.09 -22.76
CA GLN A 56 1.68 45.73 -22.49
C GLN A 56 0.54 44.71 -22.34
N ALA A 57 0.08 44.16 -23.46
CA ALA A 57 -0.80 42.98 -23.49
C ALA A 57 -0.11 41.73 -24.07
N MET A 58 1.22 41.73 -24.23
CA MET A 58 1.95 40.66 -24.96
C MET A 58 2.79 39.72 -24.07
N SER A 59 2.49 39.54 -22.77
CA SER A 59 3.29 38.63 -21.92
C SER A 59 2.52 37.65 -21.03
N GLU A 60 1.18 37.61 -21.09
CA GLU A 60 0.42 36.68 -20.25
C GLU A 60 0.44 35.23 -20.76
N ASP A 61 0.59 35.01 -22.06
CA ASP A 61 0.58 33.65 -22.64
C ASP A 61 1.81 32.82 -22.27
N ALA A 62 3.00 33.44 -22.23
CA ALA A 62 4.23 32.73 -21.86
C ALA A 62 4.26 32.33 -20.37
N ALA A 63 3.70 33.18 -19.49
CA ALA A 63 3.60 32.88 -18.07
C ALA A 63 2.62 31.73 -17.77
N ASN A 64 1.55 31.62 -18.56
CA ASN A 64 0.55 30.57 -18.39
C ASN A 64 1.10 29.18 -18.78
N GLU A 65 1.89 29.08 -19.86
CA GLU A 65 2.46 27.79 -20.29
C GLU A 65 3.47 27.23 -19.26
N GLU A 66 4.27 28.10 -18.63
CA GLU A 66 5.20 27.68 -17.56
C GLU A 66 4.45 27.17 -16.31
N GLU A 67 3.35 27.83 -15.94
CA GLU A 67 2.53 27.40 -14.81
C GLU A 67 1.87 26.04 -15.07
N GLU A 68 1.36 25.81 -16.29
CA GLU A 68 0.79 24.52 -16.68
C GLU A 68 1.82 23.38 -16.66
N ARG A 69 3.03 23.61 -17.19
CA ARG A 69 4.12 22.61 -17.13
C ARG A 69 4.46 22.23 -15.71
N LYS A 70 4.63 23.20 -14.82
CA LYS A 70 4.93 22.96 -13.40
C LYS A 70 3.81 22.21 -12.68
N LYS A 71 2.56 22.48 -13.05
CA LYS A 71 1.39 21.77 -12.52
C LYS A 71 1.34 20.33 -13.01
N GLN A 72 1.74 20.07 -14.26
CA GLN A 72 1.81 18.73 -14.83
C GLN A 72 2.93 17.90 -14.18
N GLU A 73 4.12 18.48 -14.00
CA GLU A 73 5.25 17.84 -13.31
C GLU A 73 4.89 17.44 -11.88
N ARG A 74 4.27 18.36 -11.11
CA ARG A 74 3.77 18.04 -9.75
C ARG A 74 2.73 16.93 -9.72
N ARG A 75 1.93 16.78 -10.78
CA ARG A 75 0.95 15.68 -10.88
C ARG A 75 1.64 14.35 -11.15
N GLU A 76 2.69 14.35 -11.97
CA GLU A 76 3.47 13.17 -12.28
C GLU A 76 4.29 12.69 -11.08
N GLU A 77 4.96 13.60 -10.37
CA GLU A 77 5.69 13.30 -9.14
C GLU A 77 4.77 12.66 -8.08
N ARG A 78 3.55 13.19 -7.90
CA ARG A 78 2.55 12.60 -7.00
C ARG A 78 2.13 11.20 -7.42
N ARG A 79 2.06 10.92 -8.73
CA ARG A 79 1.74 9.57 -9.25
C ARG A 79 2.89 8.61 -8.97
N GLN A 80 4.12 9.01 -9.26
CA GLN A 80 5.31 8.19 -9.00
C GLN A 80 5.45 7.85 -7.51
N HIS A 81 5.32 8.84 -6.63
CA HIS A 81 5.37 8.62 -5.19
C HIS A 81 4.26 7.68 -4.68
N ARG A 82 3.06 7.75 -5.26
CA ARG A 82 1.95 6.82 -4.93
C ARG A 82 2.29 5.38 -5.32
N LEU A 83 2.86 5.17 -6.51
CA LEU A 83 3.28 3.85 -6.99
C LEU A 83 4.38 3.27 -6.10
N GLU A 84 5.38 4.07 -5.75
CA GLU A 84 6.48 3.65 -4.88
C GLU A 84 5.98 3.25 -3.48
N GLN A 85 5.05 4.00 -2.91
CA GLN A 85 4.41 3.64 -1.64
C GLN A 85 3.61 2.33 -1.74
N GLU A 86 2.92 2.09 -2.85
CA GLU A 86 2.16 0.87 -3.07
C GLU A 86 3.08 -0.35 -3.17
N GLU A 87 4.23 -0.22 -3.85
CA GLU A 87 5.24 -1.27 -3.90
C GLU A 87 5.85 -1.58 -2.53
N LYS A 88 6.19 -0.54 -1.75
CA LYS A 88 6.69 -0.71 -0.37
C LYS A 88 5.67 -1.44 0.51
N ARG A 89 4.38 -1.08 0.40
CA ARG A 89 3.29 -1.77 1.12
C ARG A 89 3.14 -3.23 0.69
N LYS A 90 3.25 -3.54 -0.61
CA LYS A 90 3.20 -4.93 -1.12
C LYS A 90 4.38 -5.75 -0.59
N LYS A 91 5.60 -5.19 -0.59
CA LYS A 91 6.80 -5.84 -0.05
C LYS A 91 6.67 -6.10 1.46
N ALA A 92 6.19 -5.13 2.23
CA ALA A 92 5.95 -5.27 3.67
C ALA A 92 4.90 -6.35 4.00
N ARG A 93 3.79 -6.42 3.25
CA ARG A 93 2.76 -7.46 3.43
C ARG A 93 3.31 -8.85 3.16
N LYS A 94 4.12 -9.03 2.11
CA LYS A 94 4.76 -10.33 1.81
C LYS A 94 5.72 -10.76 2.93
N ALA A 95 6.49 -9.83 3.47
CA ALA A 95 7.38 -10.11 4.61
C ALA A 95 6.59 -10.52 5.87
N ALA A 96 5.50 -9.81 6.18
CA ALA A 96 4.65 -10.14 7.32
C ALA A 96 4.00 -11.53 7.19
N ILE A 97 3.47 -11.88 6.01
CA ILE A 97 2.84 -13.19 5.76
C ILE A 97 3.85 -14.33 5.95
N LYS A 98 5.10 -14.17 5.50
CA LYS A 98 6.14 -15.20 5.64
C LYS A 98 6.49 -15.48 7.11
N HIS A 99 6.47 -14.45 7.97
CA HIS A 99 6.70 -14.64 9.39
C HIS A 99 5.49 -15.33 10.06
N TRP A 100 4.28 -14.99 9.65
CA TRP A 100 3.06 -15.57 10.21
C TRP A 100 2.86 -17.04 9.84
N SER A 101 3.22 -17.45 8.61
CA SER A 101 3.12 -18.85 8.20
C SER A 101 3.99 -19.77 9.05
N GLY A 102 5.19 -19.33 9.44
CA GLY A 102 6.08 -20.10 10.32
C GLY A 102 5.52 -20.23 11.74
N VAL A 103 4.98 -19.13 12.29
CA VAL A 103 4.35 -19.14 13.61
C VAL A 103 3.13 -20.06 13.63
N LEU A 104 2.27 -20.01 12.60
CA LEU A 104 1.09 -20.87 12.51
C LEU A 104 1.47 -22.37 12.48
N TRP A 105 2.51 -22.72 11.72
CA TRP A 105 3.01 -24.10 11.64
C TRP A 105 3.59 -24.59 12.97
N LEU A 106 4.35 -23.74 13.66
CA LEU A 106 4.89 -24.05 14.99
C LEU A 106 3.76 -24.30 16.00
N LEU A 107 2.74 -23.44 15.99
CA LEU A 107 1.58 -23.53 16.90
C LEU A 107 0.78 -24.81 16.63
N LEU A 108 0.64 -25.21 15.37
CA LEU A 108 -0.04 -26.44 14.97
C LEU A 108 0.74 -27.70 15.37
N LEU A 109 2.07 -27.70 15.23
CA LEU A 109 2.91 -28.81 15.72
C LEU A 109 2.85 -28.93 17.25
N LEU A 110 2.86 -27.79 17.95
CA LEU A 110 2.83 -27.75 19.40
C LEU A 110 1.47 -28.22 19.94
N SER A 111 0.36 -27.84 19.29
CA SER A 111 -0.98 -28.33 19.65
C SER A 111 -1.17 -29.81 19.35
N ALA A 112 -0.63 -30.31 18.22
CA ALA A 112 -0.64 -31.74 17.91
C ALA A 112 0.17 -32.55 18.94
N GLY A 113 1.34 -32.07 19.34
CA GLY A 113 2.17 -32.71 20.37
C GLY A 113 1.46 -32.80 21.72
N ILE A 114 0.81 -31.71 22.16
CA ILE A 114 0.01 -31.71 23.40
C ILE A 114 -1.16 -32.68 23.28
N GLY A 115 -1.85 -32.71 22.14
CA GLY A 115 -2.97 -33.63 21.90
C GLY A 115 -2.56 -35.11 22.01
N ILE A 116 -1.40 -35.47 21.41
CA ILE A 116 -0.84 -36.82 21.53
C ILE A 116 -0.45 -37.12 22.98
N PHE A 117 0.20 -36.19 23.67
CA PHE A 117 0.59 -36.38 25.07
C PHE A 117 -0.62 -36.63 25.97
N VAL A 118 -1.67 -35.81 25.84
CA VAL A 118 -2.93 -35.97 26.57
C VAL A 118 -3.58 -37.32 26.24
N TYR A 119 -3.58 -37.73 24.97
CA TYR A 119 -4.12 -39.02 24.56
C TYR A 119 -3.39 -40.20 25.22
N PHE A 120 -2.06 -40.19 25.24
CA PHE A 120 -1.28 -41.27 25.84
C PHE A 120 -1.33 -41.30 27.37
N VAL A 121 -1.41 -40.13 28.02
CA VAL A 121 -1.40 -40.05 29.49
C VAL A 121 -2.79 -40.26 30.10
N ILE A 122 -3.84 -39.75 29.46
CA ILE A 122 -5.19 -39.75 30.03
C ILE A 122 -6.07 -40.85 29.44
N LEU A 123 -6.00 -41.05 28.12
CA LEU A 123 -6.97 -41.90 27.41
C LEU A 123 -6.47 -43.32 27.16
N LYS A 124 -5.14 -43.54 27.11
CA LYS A 124 -4.55 -44.86 26.95
C LYS A 124 -4.07 -45.36 28.30
N PRO A 125 -4.89 -46.12 29.07
CA PRO A 125 -4.39 -46.77 30.26
C PRO A 125 -3.15 -47.60 29.89
N PRO A 126 -2.14 -47.67 30.78
CA PRO A 126 -0.95 -48.46 30.52
C PRO A 126 -1.40 -49.87 30.13
N PRO A 127 -0.85 -50.45 29.05
CA PRO A 127 -1.18 -51.83 28.70
C PRO A 127 -0.90 -52.65 29.95
N GLU A 128 -1.96 -53.21 30.54
CA GLU A 128 -1.80 -54.20 31.61
C GLU A 128 -0.83 -55.23 31.05
N GLU A 129 0.35 -55.29 31.67
CA GLU A 129 1.34 -56.30 31.38
C GLU A 129 0.62 -57.64 31.49
N GLU A 130 0.30 -58.27 30.34
CA GLU A 130 -0.09 -59.67 30.26
C GLU A 130 1.09 -60.60 30.63
N GLU A 131 2.03 -60.10 31.44
CA GLU A 131 3.14 -60.81 32.03
C GLU A 131 2.64 -61.59 33.25
N SER A 132 1.84 -62.64 33.04
CA SER A 132 1.78 -63.77 33.98
C SER A 132 0.99 -64.99 33.50
N LYS A 133 0.29 -64.96 32.35
CA LYS A 133 -0.48 -66.15 31.92
C LYS A 133 0.32 -67.19 31.13
N GLU A 134 1.56 -66.90 30.71
CA GLU A 134 2.43 -67.92 30.09
C GLU A 134 3.23 -68.75 31.12
N ALA A 135 3.13 -68.48 32.43
CA ALA A 135 3.79 -69.27 33.48
C ALA A 135 2.99 -70.53 33.92
N ARG A 136 1.86 -70.85 33.27
CA ARG A 136 1.13 -72.12 33.46
C ARG A 136 0.67 -72.72 32.13
N ARG A 137 1.59 -72.94 31.19
CA ARG A 137 1.45 -74.12 30.32
C ARG A 137 2.01 -75.30 31.11
N PRO A 138 1.19 -76.26 31.60
CA PRO A 138 1.74 -77.54 32.02
C PRO A 138 2.48 -78.13 30.83
N ALA A 139 3.64 -78.73 31.07
CA ALA A 139 4.37 -79.50 30.08
C ALA A 139 3.43 -80.60 29.53
N ILE A 140 2.78 -80.34 28.41
CA ILE A 140 2.13 -81.38 27.62
C ILE A 140 3.27 -82.12 26.97
N TYR A 141 3.56 -83.27 27.54
CA TYR A 141 4.43 -84.30 27.02
C TYR A 141 4.02 -84.56 25.56
N TRP A 142 4.96 -84.36 24.64
CA TRP A 142 4.85 -84.75 23.25
C TRP A 142 4.87 -86.28 23.23
N GLU A 143 3.70 -86.91 23.23
CA GLU A 143 3.63 -88.30 22.78
C GLU A 143 3.82 -88.31 21.27
N ALA A 144 4.89 -88.99 20.87
CA ALA A 144 5.21 -89.38 19.52
C ALA A 144 3.98 -89.99 18.82
N GLY A 145 3.58 -89.37 17.72
CA GLY A 145 2.75 -89.97 16.68
C GLY A 145 3.52 -89.89 15.37
N SER A 146 4.24 -90.96 15.06
CA SER A 146 4.87 -91.25 13.77
C SER A 146 3.83 -91.49 12.68
N GLU A 147 4.30 -91.39 11.43
CA GLU A 147 3.69 -91.92 10.19
C GLU A 147 2.47 -91.11 9.70
N VAL A 148 2.34 -90.73 8.43
CA VAL A 148 2.70 -91.42 7.18
C VAL A 148 2.96 -90.38 6.08
N ASP A 149 3.93 -90.69 5.23
CA ASP A 149 4.22 -90.09 3.93
C ASP A 149 2.99 -89.89 3.03
N ALA A 150 3.00 -88.85 2.19
CA ALA A 150 2.63 -88.98 0.79
C ALA A 150 3.04 -87.73 0.01
N ASP A 151 4.01 -87.94 -0.88
CA ASP A 151 4.17 -87.31 -2.18
C ASP A 151 2.89 -86.71 -2.77
N VAL A 152 3.00 -85.56 -3.45
CA VAL A 152 2.52 -85.42 -4.84
C VAL A 152 3.10 -84.15 -5.49
N PRO A 153 3.44 -84.19 -6.79
CA PRO A 153 4.45 -83.33 -7.40
C PRO A 153 3.91 -82.20 -8.28
N LEU A 154 4.79 -81.20 -8.50
CA LEU A 154 5.01 -80.35 -9.68
C LEU A 154 3.96 -80.36 -10.83
N SER A 155 3.41 -79.18 -11.14
CA SER A 155 3.20 -78.70 -12.52
C SER A 155 3.18 -77.16 -12.51
N ARG A 156 4.18 -76.45 -13.06
CA ARG A 156 4.39 -76.03 -14.46
C ARG A 156 3.15 -75.41 -15.14
N GLY A 157 3.22 -74.10 -15.34
CA GLY A 157 2.72 -73.37 -16.52
C GLY A 157 3.14 -71.89 -16.40
N THR A 158 4.06 -71.29 -17.18
CA THR A 158 3.98 -70.89 -18.61
C THR A 158 2.64 -70.20 -18.92
N THR A 159 2.54 -68.98 -19.42
CA THR A 159 3.33 -68.32 -20.48
C THR A 159 3.27 -66.80 -20.39
N ALA A 160 4.35 -66.17 -20.85
CA ALA A 160 4.36 -64.81 -21.36
C ALA A 160 3.58 -64.70 -22.67
N THR A 161 2.87 -63.60 -22.86
CA THR A 161 2.78 -62.82 -24.10
C THR A 161 2.10 -61.50 -23.79
#